data_AF-A0A0K3A0W0-F1
#
_entry.id   AF-A0A0K3A0W0-F1
#
_cell.length_a   1.000
_cell.length_b   1.000
_cell.length_c   1.000
_cell.angle_alpha   90.00
_cell.angle_beta   90.00
_cell.angle_gamma   90.00
#
_symmetry.space_group_name_H-M   'P 1'
#
loop_
_entity.id
_entity.type
_entity.pdbx_description
1 polymer ?
#
loop_
_entity_poly.entity_id
_entity_poly.type
_entity_poly.pdbx_seq_one_letter_code
_entity_poly.pdbx_strand_id
1 'polypeptide(L)'
;MSEKLTVAEALARAEQIDVMLGAIQATAPDAVAAMGGRDALARRSEMTCLGPMPRLDAAEWERMSLEYEDRREHGSVNRGH
;
A
#
# COMPACT_ATOMS: atom_id res chain seq x y z
N MET A 1 6.81 -22.47 -8.86
CA MET A 1 7.18 -23.35 -7.73
C MET A 1 6.90 -22.59 -6.45
N SER A 2 6.18 -23.18 -5.49
CA SER A 2 6.06 -22.58 -4.16
C SER A 2 7.35 -22.87 -3.40
N GLU A 3 8.18 -21.85 -3.22
CA GLU A 3 9.32 -21.95 -2.31
C GLU A 3 8.77 -22.21 -0.90
N LYS A 4 9.27 -23.29 -0.27
CA LYS A 4 8.91 -23.61 1.11
C LYS A 4 9.76 -22.74 2.02
N LEU A 5 9.13 -21.72 2.59
CA LEU A 5 9.75 -20.87 3.59
C LEU A 5 9.92 -21.64 4.90
N THR A 6 11.02 -21.39 5.59
CA THR A 6 11.16 -21.68 7.02
C THR A 6 10.14 -20.84 7.81
N VAL A 7 9.88 -21.23 9.06
CA VAL A 7 8.99 -20.46 9.95
C VAL A 7 9.47 -19.02 10.12
N ALA A 8 10.79 -18.82 10.27
CA ALA A 8 11.38 -17.49 10.42
C ALA A 8 11.15 -16.62 9.18
N GLU A 9 11.36 -17.18 7.98
CA GLU A 9 11.13 -16.46 6.72
C GLU A 9 9.64 -16.15 6.48
N ALA A 10 8.75 -17.08 6.86
CA ALA A 10 7.31 -16.87 6.77
C ALA A 10 6.85 -15.71 7.68
N LEU A 11 7.37 -15.66 8.92
CA LEU A 11 7.07 -14.58 9.86
C LEU A 11 7.62 -13.23 9.38
N ALA A 12 8.88 -13.19 8.93
CA ALA A 12 9.47 -11.98 8.38
C ALA A 12 8.70 -11.46 7.17
N ARG A 13 8.22 -12.36 6.30
CA ARG A 13 7.40 -11.99 5.15
C ARG A 13 6.01 -11.49 5.56
N ALA A 14 5.39 -12.10 6.56
CA ALA A 14 4.11 -11.66 7.10
C ALA A 14 4.23 -10.25 7.70
N GLU A 15 5.30 -9.97 8.45
CA GLU A 15 5.59 -8.64 9.00
C GLU A 15 5.79 -7.60 7.88
N GLN A 16 6.56 -7.93 6.84
CA GLN A 16 6.73 -7.03 5.69
C GLN A 16 5.39 -6.69 5.01
N ILE A 17 4.51 -7.69 4.85
CA ILE A 17 3.17 -7.49 4.29
C ILE A 17 2.35 -6.58 5.20
N ASP A 18 2.37 -6.84 6.50
CA ASP A 18 1.60 -6.10 7.48
C ASP A 18 2.02 -4.61 7.50
N VAL A 19 3.32 -4.35 7.61
CA VAL A 19 3.90 -3.00 7.61
C VAL A 19 3.55 -2.24 6.34
N MET A 20 3.72 -2.84 5.16
CA MET A 20 3.47 -2.14 3.89
C MET A 20 1.99 -1.83 3.68
N LEU A 21 1.09 -2.79 3.93
CA LEU A 21 -0.35 -2.53 3.82
C LEU A 21 -0.81 -1.51 4.87
N GLY A 22 -0.22 -1.53 6.07
CA GLY A 22 -0.47 -0.55 7.12
C GLY A 22 -0.02 0.85 6.71
N ALA A 23 1.16 0.98 6.11
CA ALA A 23 1.67 2.25 5.60
C ALA A 23 0.76 2.84 4.50
N ILE A 24 0.32 2.01 3.55
CA ILE A 24 -0.62 2.44 2.49
C ILE A 24 -1.96 2.90 3.08
N GLN A 25 -2.52 2.14 4.02
CA GLN A 25 -3.76 2.52 4.68
C GLN A 25 -3.59 3.79 5.53
N ALA A 26 -2.42 4.00 6.14
CA ALA A 26 -2.15 5.19 6.94
C ALA A 26 -2.07 6.45 6.08
N THR A 27 -1.62 6.36 4.82
CA THR A 27 -1.50 7.50 3.90
C THR A 27 -2.79 7.80 3.14
N ALA A 28 -3.58 6.79 2.77
CA ALA A 28 -4.82 6.95 2.01
C ALA A 28 -5.99 6.07 2.55
N PRO A 29 -6.44 6.26 3.81
CA PRO A 29 -7.47 5.45 4.43
C PRO A 29 -8.82 5.50 3.73
N ASP A 30 -9.24 6.64 3.17
CA ASP A 30 -10.53 6.79 2.51
C ASP A 30 -10.56 6.08 1.16
N ALA A 31 -9.48 6.21 0.38
CA ALA A 31 -9.31 5.46 -0.86
C ALA A 31 -9.24 3.95 -0.59
N VAL A 32 -8.53 3.51 0.46
CA VAL A 32 -8.49 2.10 0.86
C VAL A 32 -9.87 1.61 1.34
N ALA A 33 -10.61 2.42 2.09
CA ALA A 33 -11.98 2.09 2.50
C ALA A 33 -12.90 1.94 1.28
N ALA A 34 -12.81 2.84 0.30
CA ALA A 34 -13.57 2.78 -0.96
C ALA A 34 -13.26 1.52 -1.80
N MET A 35 -12.05 0.95 -1.68
CA MET A 35 -11.68 -0.31 -2.32
C MET A 35 -12.23 -1.56 -1.60
N GLY A 36 -12.91 -1.40 -0.47
CA GLY A 36 -13.35 -2.51 0.38
C GLY A 36 -12.40 -2.85 1.53
N GLY A 37 -11.52 -1.91 1.88
CA GLY A 37 -10.62 -2.01 3.03
C GLY A 37 -9.32 -2.78 2.77
N ARG A 38 -8.56 -2.96 3.85
CA ARG A 38 -7.20 -3.51 3.84
C ARG A 38 -7.10 -4.88 3.17
N ASP A 39 -8.07 -5.77 3.43
CA ASP A 39 -8.05 -7.12 2.85
C ASP A 39 -8.30 -7.11 1.34
N ALA A 40 -9.14 -6.18 0.86
CA ALA A 40 -9.35 -6.00 -0.57
C ALA A 40 -8.09 -5.45 -1.25
N LEU A 41 -7.40 -4.50 -0.61
CA LEU A 41 -6.09 -4.01 -1.04
C LEU A 41 -5.05 -5.13 -1.09
N ALA A 42 -4.99 -5.99 -0.05
CA ALA A 42 -4.06 -7.11 0.03
C ALA A 42 -4.25 -8.10 -1.12
N ARG A 43 -5.51 -8.48 -1.42
CA ARG A 43 -5.85 -9.40 -2.53
C ARG A 43 -5.48 -8.84 -3.91
N ARG A 44 -5.38 -7.52 -4.03
CA ARG A 44 -5.02 -6.81 -5.26
C ARG A 44 -3.54 -6.47 -5.34
N SER A 45 -2.75 -6.89 -4.35
CA SER A 45 -1.33 -6.57 -4.26
C SER A 45 -0.45 -7.73 -4.69
N GLU A 46 0.67 -7.40 -5.32
CA GLU A 46 1.72 -8.36 -5.66
C GLU A 46 2.99 -8.07 -4.88
N MET A 47 3.68 -9.14 -4.43
CA MET A 47 4.95 -9.01 -3.72
C MET A 47 6.03 -8.45 -4.65
N THR A 48 6.63 -7.33 -4.25
CA THR A 48 7.82 -6.72 -4.87
C THR A 48 9.01 -6.78 -3.91
N CYS A 49 10.16 -6.21 -4.31
CA CYS A 49 11.32 -6.09 -3.43
C CYS A 49 11.08 -5.21 -2.19
N LEU A 50 10.11 -4.29 -2.24
CA LEU A 50 9.74 -3.42 -1.12
C LEU A 50 8.64 -4.02 -0.24
N GLY A 51 7.87 -4.98 -0.79
CA GLY A 51 6.70 -5.59 -0.16
C GLY A 51 5.50 -5.61 -1.11
N PRO A 52 4.27 -5.87 -0.63
CA PRO A 52 3.09 -5.90 -1.46
C PRO A 52 2.80 -4.51 -2.06
N MET A 53 2.74 -4.43 -3.39
CA MET A 53 2.36 -3.24 -4.15
C MET A 53 1.00 -3.47 -4.82
N PRO A 54 0.01 -2.59 -4.61
CA PRO A 54 -1.32 -2.80 -5.17
C PRO A 54 -1.33 -2.60 -6.71
N ARG A 55 -1.99 -3.51 -7.41
CA ARG A 55 -2.27 -3.44 -8.84
C ARG A 55 -3.55 -2.63 -9.05
N LEU A 56 -3.38 -1.32 -9.12
CA LEU A 56 -4.45 -0.36 -9.28
C LEU A 56 -4.44 0.24 -10.69
N ASP A 57 -5.62 0.67 -11.15
CA ASP A 57 -5.70 1.50 -12.34
C ASP A 57 -5.22 2.94 -12.06
N ALA A 58 -5.13 3.74 -13.12
CA ALA A 58 -4.65 5.12 -13.01
C ALA A 58 -5.54 5.99 -12.12
N ALA A 59 -6.86 5.80 -12.15
CA ALA A 59 -7.81 6.61 -11.39
C ALA A 59 -7.77 6.26 -9.89
N GLU A 60 -7.54 5.00 -9.56
CA GLU A 60 -7.32 4.54 -8.20
C GLU A 60 -6.00 5.10 -7.63
N TRP A 61 -4.91 5.04 -8.41
CA TRP A 61 -3.65 5.64 -8.02
C TRP A 61 -3.77 7.15 -7.82
N GLU A 62 -4.47 7.85 -8.72
CA GLU A 62 -4.71 9.28 -8.62
C GLU A 62 -5.46 9.61 -7.32
N ARG A 63 -6.56 8.89 -7.02
CA ARG A 63 -7.32 9.10 -5.76
C ARG A 63 -6.45 8.95 -4.52
N MET A 64 -5.68 7.87 -4.44
CA MET A 64 -4.77 7.64 -3.31
C MET A 64 -3.69 8.71 -3.20
N SER A 65 -3.16 9.16 -4.34
CA SER A 65 -2.11 10.18 -4.38
C SER A 65 -2.65 11.54 -3.93
N LEU A 66 -3.85 11.91 -4.39
CA LEU A 66 -4.52 13.14 -3.97
C LEU A 66 -4.79 13.14 -2.46
N GLU A 67 -5.31 12.02 -1.93
CA GLU A 67 -5.57 11.88 -0.50
C GLU A 67 -4.28 11.94 0.33
N TYR A 68 -3.22 11.26 -0.12
CA TYR A 68 -1.92 11.34 0.53
C TYR A 68 -1.39 12.78 0.58
N GLU A 69 -1.46 13.50 -0.54
CA GLU A 69 -0.99 14.89 -0.61
C GLU A 69 -1.82 15.83 0.26
N ASP A 70 -3.15 15.67 0.30
CA ASP A 70 -4.05 16.46 1.15
C ASP A 70 -3.77 16.25 2.65
N ARG A 71 -3.42 15.02 3.03
CA ARG A 71 -3.16 14.63 4.42
C ARG A 71 -1.71 14.85 4.84
N ARG A 72 -0.82 15.19 3.92
CA ARG A 72 0.59 15.42 4.23
C ARG A 72 0.76 16.74 4.97
N GLU A 73 1.41 16.71 6.13
CA GLU A 73 1.66 17.87 7.00
C GLU A 73 2.38 19.05 6.29
N HIS A 74 3.02 18.79 5.15
CA HIS A 74 3.66 19.79 4.27
C HIS A 74 3.21 19.70 2.80
N GLY A 75 1.98 19.26 2.54
CA GLY A 75 1.41 19.06 1.19
C GLY A 75 1.18 20.35 0.40
N SER A 76 2.25 21.02 -0.03
CA SER A 76 2.25 22.09 -1.05
C SER A 76 3.66 22.59 -1.44
N VAL A 77 4.76 22.08 -0.88
CA VAL A 77 6.07 22.75 -1.07
C VAL A 77 6.75 22.47 -2.43
N ASN A 78 6.30 21.46 -3.18
CA ASN A 78 6.95 21.02 -4.44
C ASN A 78 5.98 20.91 -5.63
N ARG A 79 5.04 21.86 -5.80
CA ARG A 79 4.47 22.09 -7.13
C ARG A 79 5.45 23.00 -7.87
N GLY A 80 6.44 22.41 -8.54
CA GLY A 80 7.38 23.15 -9.36
C GLY A 80 6.63 24.15 -10.24
N HIS A 81 6.85 25.44 -9.98
CA HIS A 81 6.37 26.55 -10.79
C HIS A 81 7.31 26.76 -11.98
#